data_AF-A0A4C1WN40-F1
#
_entry.id   AF-A0A4C1WN40-F1
#
_cell.length_a   1.000
_cell.length_b   1.000
_cell.length_c   1.000
_cell.angle_alpha   90.00
_cell.angle_beta   90.00
_cell.angle_gamma   90.00
#
_symmetry.space_group_name_H-M   'P 1'
#
loop_
_entity.id
_entity.type
_entity.pdbx_description
1 polymer ?
#
loop_
_entity_poly.entity_id
_entity_poly.type
_entity_poly.pdbx_seq_one_letter_code
_entity_poly.pdbx_strand_id
1 'polypeptide(L)'
;MRGGYSQLLIMKRHLEPLCRWFKEFRDGRNSLEDEEHTGKPVLRVAPDNAGRGRKMIKDDNRCTYDTIKNSLVIGSAGVYKDLE
;
A
#
# COMPACT_ATOMS: atom_id res chain seq x y z
N MET A 1 28.29 -21.06 24.76
CA MET A 1 27.80 -19.72 25.16
C MET A 1 27.25 -18.97 23.94
N ARG A 2 25.97 -19.14 23.60
CA ARG A 2 25.26 -18.35 22.57
C ARG A 2 23.77 -18.37 22.90
N GLY A 3 23.30 -17.39 23.66
CA GLY A 3 21.89 -17.36 24.11
C GLY A 3 21.37 -16.02 24.64
N GLY A 4 22.22 -15.00 24.83
CA GLY A 4 21.78 -13.71 25.37
C GLY A 4 21.12 -12.77 24.35
N TYR A 5 21.58 -12.79 23.10
CA TYR A 5 21.13 -11.84 22.08
C TYR A 5 19.67 -12.06 21.64
N SER A 6 19.21 -13.32 21.62
CA SER A 6 17.84 -13.66 21.21
C SER A 6 16.80 -13.18 22.22
N GLN A 7 17.07 -13.31 23.52
CA GLN A 7 16.14 -12.84 24.57
C GLN A 7 16.05 -11.31 24.60
N LEU A 8 17.17 -10.59 24.38
CA LEU A 8 17.18 -9.14 24.32
C LEU A 8 16.39 -8.60 23.12
N LEU A 9 16.53 -9.24 21.95
CA LEU A 9 15.77 -8.91 20.73
C LEU A 9 14.27 -9.18 20.88
N ILE A 10 13.90 -10.28 21.53
CA ILE A 10 12.50 -10.61 21.84
C ILE A 10 11.92 -9.59 22.83
N MET A 11 12.63 -9.27 23.91
CA MET A 11 12.17 -8.29 24.90
C MET A 11 12.01 -6.89 24.30
N LYS A 12 12.95 -6.45 23.44
CA LYS A 12 12.83 -5.17 22.72
C LYS A 12 11.61 -5.14 21.79
N ARG A 13 11.33 -6.24 21.07
CA ARG A 13 10.15 -6.34 20.18
C ARG A 13 8.81 -6.14 20.90
N HIS A 14 8.74 -6.40 22.20
CA HIS A 14 7.52 -6.27 22.99
C HIS A 14 7.42 -4.95 23.78
N LEU A 15 8.54 -4.26 24.03
CA LEU A 15 8.56 -2.99 24.77
C LEU A 15 8.41 -1.75 23.87
N GLU A 16 8.90 -1.82 22.62
CA GLU A 16 8.83 -0.71 21.67
C GLU A 16 7.41 -0.11 21.50
N PRO A 17 6.34 -0.91 21.35
CA PRO A 17 4.99 -0.34 21.23
C PRO A 17 4.53 0.41 22.48
N LEU A 18 4.85 -0.12 23.67
CA LEU A 18 4.45 0.49 24.95
C LEU A 18 5.16 1.82 25.17
N CYS A 19 6.46 1.88 24.89
CA CYS A 19 7.24 3.12 24.98
C CYS A 19 6.73 4.19 23.99
N ARG A 20 6.39 3.77 22.76
CA ARG A 20 5.81 4.68 21.75
C ARG A 20 4.47 5.23 22.21
N TRP A 21 3.52 4.38 22.58
CA TRP A 21 2.19 4.82 23.03
C TRP A 21 2.26 5.71 24.28
N PHE A 22 3.11 5.36 25.25
CA PHE A 22 3.32 6.20 26.44
C PHE A 22 3.78 7.62 26.07
N LYS A 23 4.67 7.75 25.07
CA LYS A 23 5.09 9.05 24.56
C LYS A 23 3.94 9.78 23.85
N GLU A 24 3.21 9.11 22.95
CA GLU A 24 2.09 9.71 22.22
C GLU A 24 1.01 10.28 23.17
N PHE A 25 0.66 9.54 24.23
CA PHE A 25 -0.29 10.00 25.24
C PHE A 25 0.24 11.20 26.04
N ARG A 26 1.54 11.20 26.39
CA ARG A 26 2.18 12.35 27.04
C ARG A 26 2.16 13.59 26.14
N ASP A 27 2.35 13.38 24.83
CA ASP A 27 2.42 14.45 23.84
C ASP A 27 1.00 14.94 23.42
N GLY A 28 -0.06 14.40 24.04
CA GLY A 28 -1.43 14.93 23.97
C GLY A 28 -2.40 14.13 23.11
N ARG A 29 -1.99 12.97 22.58
CA ARG A 29 -2.92 12.04 21.93
C ARG A 29 -3.95 11.55 22.93
N ASN A 30 -5.23 11.59 22.56
CA ASN A 30 -6.34 11.14 23.40
C ASN A 30 -7.15 9.98 22.78
N SER A 31 -6.75 9.52 21.59
CA SER A 31 -7.41 8.42 20.88
C SER A 31 -6.52 7.17 20.85
N LEU A 32 -7.16 6.01 21.02
CA LEU A 32 -6.58 4.68 20.86
C LEU A 32 -6.63 4.19 19.40
N GLU A 33 -7.33 4.90 18.52
CA GLU A 33 -7.44 4.54 17.11
C GLU A 33 -6.12 4.81 16.41
N ASP A 34 -5.63 3.85 15.62
CA ASP A 34 -4.48 4.06 14.75
C ASP A 34 -4.80 5.16 13.73
N GLU A 35 -3.81 6.02 13.47
CA GLU A 35 -3.93 6.98 12.38
C GLU A 35 -4.18 6.23 11.07
N GLU A 36 -4.99 6.83 10.19
CA GLU A 36 -5.20 6.28 8.86
C GLU A 36 -3.83 6.09 8.21
N HIS A 37 -3.41 4.82 8.10
CA HIS A 37 -2.18 4.49 7.42
C HIS A 37 -2.43 4.76 5.94
N THR A 38 -2.08 5.95 5.47
CA THR A 38 -1.83 6.21 4.07
C THR A 38 -0.63 5.36 3.68
N GLY A 39 -0.88 4.08 3.43
CA GLY A 39 0.06 3.22 2.74
C GLY A 39 0.44 3.86 1.40
N LYS A 40 1.48 3.31 0.76
CA LYS A 40 1.92 3.73 -0.56
C LYS A 40 0.69 4.01 -1.45
N PRO A 41 0.57 5.21 -2.07
CA PRO A 41 -0.61 5.52 -2.85
C PRO A 41 -0.81 4.37 -3.82
N VAL A 42 -1.96 3.70 -3.73
CA VAL A 42 -2.42 2.81 -4.80
C VAL A 42 -2.31 3.69 -6.04
N LEU A 43 -1.37 3.35 -6.94
CA LEU A 43 -1.04 4.13 -8.13
C LEU A 43 -2.35 4.70 -8.65
N ARG A 44 -2.56 5.99 -8.39
CA ARG A 44 -3.81 6.66 -8.70
C ARG A 44 -3.93 6.47 -10.20
N VAL A 45 -4.82 5.59 -10.62
CA VAL A 45 -5.15 5.47 -12.04
C VAL A 45 -5.57 6.87 -12.40
N ALA A 46 -4.73 7.58 -13.16
CA ALA A 46 -5.11 8.89 -13.66
C ALA A 46 -6.45 8.68 -14.37
N PRO A 47 -7.48 9.51 -14.14
CA PRO A 47 -8.80 9.30 -14.76
C PRO A 47 -8.73 9.16 -16.29
N ASP A 48 -7.67 9.71 -16.90
CA ASP A 48 -7.32 9.56 -18.31
C ASP A 48 -6.95 8.12 -18.72
N ASN A 49 -6.27 7.36 -17.86
CA ASN A 49 -5.77 6.03 -18.20
C ASN A 49 -6.89 5.00 -18.37
N ALA A 50 -7.98 5.08 -17.59
CA ALA A 50 -9.14 4.21 -17.74
C ALA A 50 -9.82 4.43 -19.10
N GLY A 51 -9.94 5.70 -19.53
CA GLY A 51 -10.44 6.06 -20.86
C GLY A 51 -9.56 5.52 -21.97
N ARG A 52 -8.23 5.63 -21.83
CA ARG A 52 -7.25 5.10 -22.79
C ARG A 52 -7.29 3.57 -22.86
N GLY A 53 -7.40 2.87 -21.74
CA GLY A 53 -7.55 1.41 -21.72
C GLY A 53 -8.80 0.92 -22.45
N ARG A 54 -9.95 1.56 -22.20
CA ARG A 54 -11.19 1.26 -22.92
C ARG A 54 -11.10 1.55 -24.42
N LYS A 55 -10.39 2.62 -24.81
CA LYS A 55 -10.14 2.93 -26.23
C LYS A 55 -9.26 1.87 -26.90
N MET A 56 -8.19 1.43 -26.25
CA MET A 56 -7.31 0.39 -26.78
C MET A 56 -8.04 -0.94 -27.03
N ILE A 57 -8.95 -1.33 -26.13
CA ILE A 57 -9.77 -2.53 -26.31
C ILE A 57 -10.76 -2.36 -27.48
N LYS A 58 -11.35 -1.17 -27.66
CA LYS A 58 -12.26 -0.90 -28.78
C LYS A 58 -11.55 -0.87 -30.13
N ASP A 59 -10.33 -0.33 -30.17
CA ASP A 59 -9.53 -0.22 -31.38
C ASP A 59 -8.90 -1.56 -31.77
N ASP A 60 -8.54 -2.39 -30.78
CA ASP A 60 -8.04 -3.75 -30.96
C ASP A 60 -8.63 -4.72 -29.91
N ASN A 61 -9.62 -5.50 -30.34
CA ASN A 61 -10.26 -6.51 -29.48
C ASN A 61 -9.30 -7.65 -29.05
N ARG A 62 -8.10 -7.76 -29.63
CA ARG A 62 -7.06 -8.71 -29.23
C ARG A 62 -6.05 -8.11 -28.25
N CYS A 63 -6.26 -6.88 -27.80
CA CYS A 63 -5.35 -6.23 -26.87
C CYS A 63 -5.34 -6.98 -25.53
N THR A 64 -4.21 -7.61 -25.23
CA THR A 64 -4.02 -8.34 -23.97
C THR A 64 -3.83 -7.37 -22.81
N TYR A 65 -4.24 -7.79 -21.62
CA TYR A 65 -4.04 -7.08 -20.36
C TYR A 65 -2.59 -6.57 -20.19
N ASP A 66 -1.58 -7.38 -20.50
CA ASP A 66 -0.17 -6.96 -20.40
C ASP A 66 0.20 -5.83 -21.36
N THR A 67 -0.41 -5.78 -22.55
CA THR A 67 -0.20 -4.70 -23.52
C THR A 67 -0.82 -3.39 -23.00
N ILE A 68 -2.00 -3.45 -22.41
CA ILE A 68 -2.67 -2.29 -21.79
C ILE A 68 -1.88 -1.79 -20.58
N LYS A 69 -1.42 -2.72 -19.74
CA LYS A 69 -0.59 -2.43 -18.56
C LYS A 69 0.72 -1.75 -18.95
N ASN A 70 1.44 -2.29 -19.92
CA ASN A 70 2.74 -1.78 -20.35
C ASN A 70 2.61 -0.41 -21.05
N SER A 71 1.54 -0.19 -21.82
CA SER A 71 1.30 1.07 -22.52
C SER A 71 0.80 2.20 -21.61
N LEU A 72 0.07 1.88 -20.54
CA LEU A 72 -0.48 2.86 -19.60
C LEU A 72 0.40 3.05 -18.35
N VAL A 73 1.47 2.28 -18.19
CA VAL A 73 2.39 2.30 -17.04
C VAL A 73 1.63 2.24 -15.71
N ILE A 74 0.54 1.45 -15.68
CA ILE A 74 -0.27 1.26 -14.47
C ILE A 74 0.19 -0.01 -13.77
N GLY A 75 0.32 0.02 -12.45
CA GLY A 75 0.48 -1.20 -11.66
C GLY A 75 -0.72 -2.15 -11.84
N SER A 76 -0.51 -3.45 -11.68
CA SER A 76 -1.56 -4.47 -11.89
C SER A 76 -2.86 -4.22 -11.13
N ALA A 77 -2.79 -3.55 -9.98
CA ALA A 77 -3.94 -3.23 -9.14
C ALA A 77 -4.91 -2.18 -9.73
N GLY A 78 -4.49 -1.36 -10.69
CA GLY A 78 -5.34 -0.31 -11.27
C GLY A 78 -6.32 -0.84 -12.33
N VAL A 79 -5.87 -1.79 -13.16
CA VAL A 79 -6.64 -2.26 -14.31
C VAL A 79 -7.90 -3.04 -13.90
N TYR A 80 -7.88 -3.73 -12.76
CA TYR A 80 -9.04 -4.51 -12.30
C TYR A 80 -10.23 -3.65 -11.86
N LYS A 81 -10.00 -2.42 -11.39
CA LYS A 81 -11.07 -1.55 -10.89
C LYS A 81 -11.79 -0.77 -11.99
N ASP A 82 -11.21 -0.69 -13.19
CA ASP A 82 -11.72 0.14 -14.28
C ASP A 82 -12.42 -0.65 -15.39
N LEU A 83 -12.39 -2.00 -15.32
CA LEU A 83 -12.94 -2.92 -16.31
C LEU A 83 -14.17 -3.71 -15.82
N GLU A 84 -14.66 -3.43 -14.61
CA GLU A 84 -15.97 -3.87 -14.10
C GLU A 84 -17.06 -2.86 -14.50
#